data_AF-A0A346II05-F1
#
_entry.id   AF-A0A346II05-F1
#
_cell.length_a   1.000
_cell.length_b   1.000
_cell.length_c   1.000
_cell.angle_alpha   90.00
_cell.angle_beta   90.00
_cell.angle_gamma   90.00
#
_symmetry.space_group_name_H-M   'P 1'
#
loop_
_entity.id
_entity.type
_entity.pdbx_description
1 polymer ?
#
loop_
_entity_poly.entity_id
_entity_poly.type
_entity_poly.pdbx_seq_one_letter_code
_entity_poly.pdbx_strand_id
1 'polypeptide(L)'
;MALEIAVALTLGITSFALLVYLYLTRNYSYWKKRGIAGPEPVPVFGNLKDTALRRTTFNELFKHFYDSYPKSKVVGIYRAWHPSIVVRDLDV
;
A
#
# COMPACT_ATOMS: atom_id res chain seq x y z
N MET A 1 -26.95 20.70 23.73
CA MET A 1 -25.68 20.38 24.43
C MET A 1 -25.16 18.97 24.16
N ALA A 2 -25.72 17.88 24.69
CA ALA A 2 -25.13 16.54 24.49
C ALA A 2 -25.18 16.03 23.03
N LEU A 3 -26.28 16.28 22.32
CA LEU A 3 -26.44 15.91 20.90
C LEU A 3 -25.46 16.67 19.98
N GLU A 4 -25.27 17.97 20.22
CA GLU A 4 -24.36 18.81 19.42
C GLU A 4 -22.90 18.37 19.58
N ILE A 5 -22.49 18.04 20.81
CA ILE A 5 -21.14 17.51 21.07
C ILE A 5 -20.93 16.17 20.35
N ALA A 6 -21.92 15.27 20.39
CA ALA A 6 -21.84 13.98 19.69
C ALA A 6 -21.70 14.14 18.17
N VAL A 7 -22.45 15.08 17.56
CA VAL A 7 -22.35 15.40 16.13
C VAL A 7 -20.97 15.96 15.79
N ALA A 8 -20.46 16.91 16.58
CA ALA A 8 -19.15 17.51 16.35
C ALA A 8 -18.01 16.49 16.42
N LEU A 9 -18.03 15.59 17.41
CA LEU A 9 -17.04 14.51 17.53
C LEU A 9 -17.09 13.55 16.34
N THR A 10 -18.29 13.18 15.89
CA THR A 10 -18.47 12.28 14.74
C THR A 10 -17.87 12.90 13.48
N LEU A 11 -18.22 14.15 13.17
CA LEU A 11 -17.68 14.86 12.01
C LEU A 11 -16.16 15.03 12.10
N GLY A 12 -15.63 15.33 13.29
CA GLY A 12 -14.19 15.45 13.51
C GLY A 12 -13.46 14.14 13.23
N ILE A 13 -13.95 13.02 13.78
CA ILE A 13 -13.36 11.69 13.59
C ILE A 13 -13.44 11.26 12.12
N THR A 14 -14.60 11.43 11.47
CA THR A 14 -14.75 11.08 10.05
C THR A 14 -13.83 11.92 9.16
N SER A 15 -13.75 13.22 9.41
CA SER A 15 -12.87 14.13 8.64
C SER A 15 -11.40 13.77 8.83
N PHE A 16 -10.98 13.50 10.07
CA PHE A 16 -9.62 13.07 10.37
C PHE A 16 -9.29 11.73 9.70
N ALA A 17 -10.18 10.74 9.80
CA ALA A 17 -10.01 9.44 9.16
C ALA A 17 -9.90 9.55 7.64
N LEU A 18 -10.70 10.41 7.01
CA LEU A 18 -10.63 10.69 5.58
C LEU A 18 -9.28 11.32 5.18
N LEU A 19 -8.81 12.33 5.94
CA LEU A 19 -7.51 12.96 5.68
C LEU A 19 -6.36 11.96 5.80
N VAL A 20 -6.40 11.11 6.83
CA VAL A 20 -5.42 10.03 7.01
C VAL A 20 -5.48 9.06 5.84
N TYR A 21 -6.68 8.62 5.42
CA TYR A 21 -6.84 7.72 4.28
C TYR A 21 -6.26 8.32 2.99
N LEU A 22 -6.58 9.58 2.68
CA LEU A 22 -6.06 10.28 1.51
C LEU A 22 -4.53 10.42 1.57
N TYR A 23 -3.97 10.76 2.73
CA TYR A 23 -2.52 10.86 2.92
C TYR A 23 -1.82 9.52 2.68
N LEU A 24 -2.36 8.43 3.23
CA LEU A 24 -1.77 7.10 3.11
C LEU A 24 -1.90 6.52 1.69
N THR A 25 -2.93 6.92 0.94
CA THR A 25 -3.19 6.38 -0.41
C THR A 25 -2.67 7.28 -1.54
N ARG A 26 -2.22 8.50 -1.25
CA ARG A 26 -1.79 9.51 -2.25
C ARG A 26 -0.79 8.99 -3.30
N ASN A 27 0.07 8.04 -2.91
CA ASN A 27 1.14 7.52 -3.75
C ASN A 27 0.76 6.25 -4.52
N TYR A 28 -0.40 5.63 -4.28
CA TYR A 28 -0.74 4.30 -4.83
C TYR A 28 -0.91 4.25 -6.36
N SER A 29 -0.91 5.41 -7.02
CA SER A 29 -0.87 5.51 -8.49
C SER A 29 0.54 5.61 -9.08
N TYR A 30 1.60 5.67 -8.26
CA TYR A 30 2.97 5.98 -8.70
C TYR A 30 3.50 5.01 -9.76
N TRP A 31 3.37 3.70 -9.54
CA TRP A 31 3.85 2.66 -10.46
C TRP A 31 2.96 2.50 -11.69
N LYS A 32 1.64 2.53 -11.49
CA LYS A 32 0.66 2.47 -12.58
C LYS A 32 0.87 3.60 -13.60
N LYS A 33 1.13 4.84 -13.12
CA LYS A 33 1.45 6.00 -13.98
C LYS A 33 2.75 5.83 -14.78
N ARG A 34 3.65 4.93 -14.36
CA ARG A 34 4.93 4.64 -15.03
C ARG A 34 4.88 3.36 -15.88
N GLY A 35 3.72 2.72 -16.00
CA GLY A 35 3.59 1.45 -16.71
C GLY A 35 4.29 0.27 -16.01
N ILE A 36 4.63 0.40 -14.73
CA ILE A 36 5.27 -0.67 -13.96
C ILE A 36 4.19 -1.54 -13.32
N ALA A 37 4.21 -2.83 -13.65
CA ALA A 37 3.28 -3.82 -13.12
C ALA A 37 3.57 -4.14 -11.64
N GLY A 38 2.52 -4.49 -10.90
CA GLY A 38 2.63 -4.82 -9.49
C GLY A 38 1.28 -5.10 -8.84
N PRO A 39 1.27 -5.63 -7.60
CA PRO A 39 0.05 -5.93 -6.88
C PRO A 39 -0.63 -4.65 -6.38
N GLU A 40 -1.96 -4.62 -6.38
CA GLU A 40 -2.73 -3.49 -5.85
C GLU A 40 -2.48 -3.35 -4.33
N PRO A 41 -2.07 -2.15 -3.86
CA PRO A 41 -1.82 -1.92 -2.44
C PRO A 41 -3.13 -1.78 -1.65
N VAL A 42 -3.11 -2.19 -0.38
CA VAL A 42 -4.19 -1.91 0.57
C VAL A 42 -3.85 -0.68 1.43
N PRO A 43 -4.85 0.10 1.89
CA PRO A 43 -4.61 1.22 2.80
C PRO A 43 -3.81 0.79 4.04
N VAL A 44 -2.99 1.71 4.57
CA VAL A 44 -2.10 1.51 5.73
C VAL A 44 -0.90 0.59 5.44
N PHE A 45 -1.12 -0.62 4.92
CA PHE A 45 -0.07 -1.65 4.80
C PHE A 45 0.67 -1.64 3.45
N GLY A 46 0.12 -0.99 2.42
CA GLY A 46 0.62 -1.15 1.06
C GLY A 46 0.44 -2.60 0.62
N ASN A 47 1.51 -3.25 0.20
CA ASN A 47 1.50 -4.68 -0.14
C ASN A 47 2.00 -5.59 1.00
N LEU A 48 2.36 -5.04 2.18
CA LEU A 48 2.95 -5.81 3.28
C LEU A 48 1.95 -6.34 4.32
N LYS A 49 0.66 -6.39 4.00
CA LYS A 49 -0.42 -6.76 4.93
C LYS A 49 -0.17 -8.11 5.60
N ASP A 50 0.15 -9.14 4.82
CA ASP A 50 0.28 -10.50 5.35
C ASP A 50 1.53 -10.67 6.22
N THR A 51 2.63 -9.99 5.92
CA THR A 51 3.79 -9.96 6.82
C THR A 51 3.49 -9.17 8.09
N ALA A 52 2.77 -8.04 8.00
CA ALA A 52 2.35 -7.27 9.18
C ALA A 52 1.42 -8.09 10.10
N LEU A 53 0.56 -8.92 9.53
CA LEU A 53 -0.32 -9.85 10.24
C LEU A 53 0.37 -11.18 10.61
N ARG A 54 1.68 -11.31 10.39
CA ARG A 54 2.48 -12.52 10.66
C ARG A 54 1.96 -13.80 9.99
N ARG A 55 1.31 -13.66 8.83
CA ARG A 55 0.79 -14.77 8.02
C ARG A 55 1.83 -15.35 7.06
N THR A 56 2.85 -14.56 6.72
CA THR A 56 3.98 -14.96 5.88
C THR A 56 5.22 -14.16 6.27
N THR A 57 6.40 -14.68 5.94
CA THR A 57 7.66 -13.96 6.13
C THR A 57 7.88 -12.91 5.04
N PHE A 58 8.79 -11.95 5.27
CA PHE A 58 9.21 -11.02 4.22
C PHE A 58 9.79 -11.77 3.01
N ASN A 59 10.62 -12.80 3.24
CA ASN A 59 11.27 -13.55 2.16
C ASN A 59 10.25 -14.23 1.26
N GLU A 60 9.26 -14.92 1.84
CA GLU A 60 8.18 -15.55 1.09
C GLU A 60 7.35 -14.52 0.32
N LEU A 61 7.01 -13.39 0.94
CA LEU A 61 6.22 -12.33 0.30
C LEU A 61 6.96 -11.69 -0.88
N PHE A 62 8.22 -11.32 -0.71
CA PHE A 62 9.03 -10.75 -1.79
C PHE A 62 9.29 -11.78 -2.90
N LYS A 63 9.50 -13.04 -2.55
CA LYS A 63 9.57 -14.14 -3.53
C LYS A 63 8.26 -14.29 -4.30
N HIS A 64 7.11 -14.18 -3.64
CA HIS A 64 5.82 -14.20 -4.31
C HIS A 64 5.68 -13.03 -5.29
N PHE A 65 6.01 -11.80 -4.87
CA PHE A 65 6.01 -10.64 -5.77
C PHE A 65 6.96 -10.79 -6.94
N TYR A 66 8.14 -11.36 -6.71
CA TYR A 66 9.05 -11.75 -7.77
C TYR A 66 8.28 -12.68 -8.71
N ASP A 67 7.98 -13.91 -8.28
CA ASP A 67 7.47 -15.01 -9.11
C ASP A 67 6.17 -14.70 -9.87
N SER A 68 5.26 -13.90 -9.30
CA SER A 68 3.95 -13.56 -9.90
C SER A 68 4.02 -12.72 -11.19
N TYR A 69 5.16 -12.10 -11.50
CA TYR A 69 5.32 -11.22 -12.66
C TYR A 69 6.48 -11.68 -13.58
N PRO A 70 6.43 -12.89 -14.17
CA PRO A 70 7.57 -13.52 -14.85
C PRO A 70 8.06 -12.77 -16.10
N LYS A 71 7.21 -11.96 -16.73
CA LYS A 71 7.54 -11.16 -17.93
C LYS A 71 8.08 -9.77 -17.61
N SER A 72 8.08 -9.36 -16.34
CA SER A 72 8.48 -8.01 -15.93
C SER A 72 9.90 -8.01 -15.38
N LYS A 73 10.74 -7.06 -15.80
CA LYS A 73 12.10 -6.86 -15.26
C LYS A 73 12.11 -6.32 -13.83
N VAL A 74 11.04 -5.62 -13.45
CA VAL A 74 10.83 -5.03 -12.14
C VAL A 74 9.37 -5.14 -11.76
N VAL A 75 9.09 -5.19 -10.45
CA VAL A 75 7.74 -5.22 -9.90
C VAL A 75 7.57 -4.05 -8.94
N GLY A 76 6.61 -3.19 -9.22
CA GLY A 76 6.27 -2.04 -8.38
C GLY A 76 5.45 -2.49 -7.18
N ILE A 77 5.90 -2.16 -5.97
CA ILE A 77 5.20 -2.45 -4.73
C ILE A 77 5.11 -1.20 -3.87
N TYR A 78 4.37 -1.29 -2.77
CA TYR A 78 4.25 -0.24 -1.77
C TYR A 78 4.56 -0.81 -0.39
N ARG A 79 5.57 -0.24 0.28
CA ARG A 79 5.83 -0.49 1.70
C ARG A 79 5.08 0.59 2.48
N ALA A 80 3.92 0.23 3.03
CA ALA A 80 2.94 1.21 3.47
C ALA A 80 2.62 2.21 2.32
N TRP A 81 2.69 3.51 2.54
CA TRP A 81 2.44 4.56 1.52
C TRP A 81 3.67 4.92 0.67
N HIS A 82 4.79 4.22 0.83
CA HIS A 82 6.02 4.49 0.09
C HIS A 82 6.16 3.56 -1.12
N PRO A 83 6.27 4.08 -2.36
CA PRO A 83 6.63 3.28 -3.52
C PRO A 83 7.98 2.57 -3.28
N SER A 84 8.08 1.32 -3.69
CA SER A 84 9.29 0.49 -3.63
C SER A 84 9.29 -0.49 -4.79
N ILE A 85 10.45 -1.05 -5.14
CA ILE A 85 10.60 -1.86 -6.33
C ILE A 85 11.26 -3.19 -5.98
N VAL A 86 10.79 -4.28 -6.58
CA VAL A 86 11.44 -5.58 -6.54
C VAL A 86 12.10 -5.79 -7.90
N VAL A 87 13.42 -5.97 -7.89
CA VAL A 87 14.22 -6.17 -9.12
C VAL A 87 14.22 -7.66 -9.49
N ARG A 88 13.98 -7.98 -10.76
CA ARG A 88 13.98 -9.34 -11.31
C ARG A 88 15.08 -9.62 -12.33
N ASP A 89 15.61 -8.58 -12.93
CA ASP A 89 16.63 -8.67 -13.96
C ASP A 89 17.98 -8.26 -13.35
N LEU A 90 19.03 -9.08 -13.58
CA LEU A 90 20.36 -8.86 -13.02
C LEU A 90 21.10 -7.72 -13.73
N ASP A 91 20.61 -7.30 -14.90
CA ASP A 91 21.19 -6.24 -15.74
C ASP A 91 20.44 -4.89 -15.57
N VAL A 92 19.56 -4.77 -14.57
CA VAL A 92 18.81 -3.53 -14.23
C VAL A 92 19.61 -2.59 -13.34
#